data_AF-A0A2P2CZY0-F1
#
_entry.id   AF-A0A2P2CZY0-F1
#
_cell.length_a   1.000
_cell.length_b   1.000
_cell.length_c   1.000
_cell.angle_alpha   90.00
_cell.angle_beta   90.00
_cell.angle_gamma   90.00
#
_symmetry.space_group_name_H-M   'P 1'
#
loop_
_entity.id
_entity.type
_entity.pdbx_description
1 polymer ?
#
loop_
_entity_poly.entity_id
_entity_poly.type
_entity_poly.pdbx_seq_one_letter_code
_entity_poly.pdbx_strand_id
1 'polypeptide(L)' 'MEAEKVISVPIKELPHLKVILAGWYNFLKDSYDQKTIDANAFKDSLKTNVVYNIDSDQIELLLSGTEQLLQSFRKKLS' A
#
# COMPACT_ATOMS: atom_id res chain seq x y z
N MET A 1 -14.42 -10.22 10.68
CA MET A 1 -13.63 -9.73 9.53
C MET A 1 -12.92 -8.48 10.00
N GLU A 2 -11.60 -8.40 9.91
CA GLU A 2 -10.89 -7.15 10.22
C GLU A 2 -11.40 -6.04 9.29
N ALA A 3 -11.59 -4.83 9.83
CA ALA A 3 -12.03 -3.70 9.03
C ALA A 3 -10.96 -3.34 8.00
N GLU A 4 -11.37 -3.22 6.74
CA GLU A 4 -10.52 -2.70 5.68
C GLU A 4 -10.23 -1.22 5.94
N LYS A 5 -8.96 -0.85 5.91
CA LYS A 5 -8.49 0.53 6.07
C LYS A 5 -7.74 0.95 4.82
N VAL A 6 -7.70 2.25 4.60
CA VAL A 6 -6.91 2.88 3.54
C VAL A 6 -5.96 3.88 4.19
N ILE A 7 -4.68 3.84 3.82
CA ILE A 7 -3.73 4.92 4.13
C ILE A 7 -3.40 5.68 2.87
N SER A 8 -3.42 7.01 2.95
CA SER A 8 -2.89 7.88 1.89
C SER A 8 -1.40 8.15 2.14
N VAL A 9 -0.60 7.99 1.09
CA VAL A 9 0.83 8.33 1.07
C VAL A 9 1.03 9.42 0.02
N PRO A 10 1.32 10.67 0.44
CA PRO A 10 1.58 11.75 -0.49
C PRO A 10 2.91 11.53 -1.20
N ILE A 11 2.92 11.73 -2.51
CA ILE A 11 4.07 11.55 -3.38
C ILE A 11 4.57 12.93 -3.80
N LYS A 12 5.79 13.26 -3.39
CA LYS A 12 6.46 14.53 -3.76
C LYS A 12 7.03 14.50 -5.17
N GLU A 13 7.55 13.36 -5.61
CA GLU A 13 8.18 13.20 -6.92
C GLU A 13 7.79 11.86 -7.55
N LEU A 14 7.56 11.85 -8.86
CA LEU A 14 7.16 10.65 -9.60
C LEU A 14 8.11 9.44 -9.43
N PRO A 15 9.44 9.59 -9.32
CA PRO A 15 10.31 8.45 -9.02
C PRO A 15 9.99 7.77 -7.68
N HIS A 16 9.59 8.53 -6.66
CA HIS A 16 9.22 7.97 -5.35
C HIS A 16 7.99 7.07 -5.42
N LEU A 17 7.04 7.36 -6.33
CA LEU A 17 5.88 6.51 -6.57
C LEU A 17 6.31 5.09 -6.93
N LYS A 18 7.26 4.94 -7.87
CA LYS A 18 7.75 3.63 -8.32
C LYS A 18 8.41 2.86 -7.17
N VAL A 19 9.19 3.55 -6.34
CA VAL A 19 9.86 2.93 -5.18
C VAL A 19 8.85 2.44 -4.17
N ILE A 20 7.84 3.26 -3.83
CA ILE A 20 6.81 2.87 -2.86
C ILE A 20 5.97 1.72 -3.39
N LEU A 21 5.56 1.75 -4.67
CA LEU A 21 4.82 0.64 -5.29
C LEU A 21 5.61 -0.66 -5.31
N ALA A 22 6.91 -0.61 -5.66
CA ALA A 22 7.78 -1.77 -5.62
C ALA A 22 7.95 -2.32 -4.20
N GLY A 23 8.14 -1.43 -3.22
CA GLY A 23 8.21 -1.79 -1.80
C GLY A 23 6.93 -2.42 -1.28
N TRP A 24 5.77 -1.86 -1.65
CA TRP A 24 4.46 -2.39 -1.32
C TRP A 24 4.25 -3.77 -1.92
N TYR A 25 4.52 -3.95 -3.21
CA TYR A 25 4.43 -5.25 -3.87
C TYR A 25 5.32 -6.30 -3.20
N ASN A 26 6.58 -5.98 -2.94
CA ASN A 26 7.51 -6.91 -2.29
C ASN A 26 7.03 -7.28 -0.89
N PHE A 27 6.53 -6.31 -0.12
CA PHE A 27 5.93 -6.58 1.19
C PHE A 27 4.70 -7.49 1.12
N LEU A 28 3.80 -7.25 0.18
CA LEU A 28 2.62 -8.09 -0.04
C LEU A 28 3.03 -9.51 -0.45
N LYS A 29 4.01 -9.63 -1.34
CA LYS A 29 4.52 -10.93 -1.79
C LYS A 29 5.15 -11.69 -0.62
N ASP A 30 6.01 -11.05 0.17
CA ASP A 30 6.59 -11.66 1.38
C ASP A 30 5.50 -12.11 2.35
N SER A 31 4.47 -11.28 2.55
CA SER A 31 3.35 -11.58 3.46
C SER A 31 2.50 -12.77 2.98
N TYR A 32 2.32 -12.90 1.67
CA TYR A 32 1.63 -14.04 1.05
C TYR A 32 2.48 -15.31 1.11
N ASP A 33 3.77 -15.23 0.79
CA ASP A 33 4.70 -16.36 0.84
C ASP A 33 4.83 -16.90 2.28
N GLN A 34 4.75 -16.03 3.29
CA GLN A 34 4.71 -16.38 4.71
C GLN A 34 3.33 -16.82 5.23
N LYS A 35 2.30 -16.80 4.37
CA LYS A 35 0.90 -17.13 4.70
C LYS A 35 0.28 -16.24 5.78
N THR A 36 0.78 -15.02 5.93
CA THR A 36 0.21 -13.98 6.82
C THR A 36 -1.05 -13.39 6.20
N ILE A 37 -1.15 -13.37 4.87
CA ILE A 37 -2.35 -13.01 4.11
C ILE A 37 -2.70 -14.12 3.11
N ASP A 38 -3.98 -14.24 2.77
CA ASP A 38 -4.44 -15.18 1.74
C ASP A 38 -4.40 -14.56 0.32
N ALA A 39 -4.74 -15.37 -0.68
CA ALA A 39 -4.70 -14.96 -2.08
C ALA A 39 -5.71 -13.85 -2.41
N ASN A 40 -6.85 -13.80 -1.72
CA ASN A 40 -7.87 -12.76 -1.94
C ASN A 40 -7.39 -11.43 -1.37
N ALA A 41 -6.92 -11.43 -0.12
CA ALA A 41 -6.34 -10.25 0.53
C ALA A 41 -5.12 -9.71 -0.24
N PHE A 42 -4.27 -10.59 -0.77
CA PHE A 42 -3.17 -10.20 -1.65
C PHE A 42 -3.67 -9.51 -2.92
N LYS A 43 -4.63 -10.13 -3.64
CA LYS A 43 -5.19 -9.59 -4.89
C LYS A 43 -5.89 -8.25 -4.68
N ASP A 44 -6.60 -8.08 -3.57
CA ASP A 44 -7.31 -6.84 -3.29
C ASP A 44 -6.33 -5.72 -2.91
N SER A 45 -5.28 -6.02 -2.14
CA SER A 45 -4.23 -5.06 -1.79
C SER A 45 -3.39 -4.60 -3.00
N LEU A 46 -3.32 -5.42 -4.07
CA LEU A 46 -2.68 -5.04 -5.34
C LEU A 46 -3.46 -3.96 -6.11
N LYS A 47 -4.77 -3.80 -5.86
CA LYS A 47 -5.61 -2.77 -6.51
C LYS A 47 -5.40 -1.40 -5.85
N THR A 48 -4.15 -1.03 -5.63
CA THR A 48 -3.75 0.23 -5.04
C THR A 48 -4.12 1.38 -5.97
N ASN A 49 -4.88 2.36 -5.47
CA ASN A 49 -5.29 3.51 -6.27
C ASN A 49 -4.21 4.60 -6.24
N VAL A 50 -3.93 5.18 -7.41
CA VAL A 50 -3.10 6.38 -7.55
C VAL A 50 -4.04 7.52 -7.92
N VAL A 51 -4.15 8.51 -7.05
CA VAL A 51 -5.02 9.67 -7.23
C VAL A 51 -4.16 10.90 -7.43
N TYR A 52 -4.55 11.80 -8.33
CA TYR A 52 -3.96 13.12 -8.42
C TYR A 52 -4.93 14.13 -7.80
N ASN A 53 -4.49 14.76 -6.72
CA ASN A 53 -5.21 15.83 -6.04
C ASN A 53 -4.90 17.15 -6.74
N ILE A 54 -5.90 17.68 -7.45
CA ILE A 54 -5.77 18.89 -8.27
C ILE A 54 -5.60 20.13 -7.38
N ASP A 55 -6.25 20.16 -6.21
CA ASP A 55 -6.23 21.32 -5.32
C ASP A 55 -4.85 21.52 -4.68
N SER A 56 -4.14 20.43 -4.42
CA SER A 56 -2.78 20.44 -3.83
C SER A 56 -1.66 20.20 -4.83
N ASP A 57 -1.98 20.03 -6.12
CA ASP A 57 -1.05 19.64 -7.19
C ASP A 57 -0.14 18.46 -6.79
N GLN A 58 -0.74 17.43 -6.19
CA GLN A 58 0.00 16.33 -5.58
C GLN A 58 -0.58 14.96 -5.94
N ILE A 59 0.29 13.98 -6.16
CA ILE A 59 -0.12 12.58 -6.30
C ILE A 59 -0.25 11.95 -4.91
N GLU A 60 -1.34 11.24 -4.69
CA GLU A 60 -1.61 10.45 -3.49
C GLU A 60 -1.72 8.97 -3.86
N LEU A 61 -1.00 8.13 -3.12
CA LEU A 61 -1.09 6.69 -3.23
C LEU A 61 -1.98 6.15 -2.11
N LEU A 62 -3.03 5.43 -2.46
CA LEU A 62 -4.01 4.89 -1.52
C LEU A 62 -3.78 3.38 -1.34
N LEU A 63 -3.06 3.01 -0.27
CA LEU A 63 -2.81 1.61 0.07
C LEU A 63 -3.97 1.06 0.91
N SER A 64 -4.67 0.06 0.39
CA SER A 64 -5.75 -0.65 1.09
C SER A 64 -5.25 -1.95 1.72
N GLY A 65 -5.86 -2.31 2.84
CA GLY A 65 -5.57 -3.56 3.53
C GLY A 65 -6.14 -3.58 4.94
N THR A 66 -5.88 -4.65 5.68
CA THR A 66 -6.24 -4.67 7.11
C THR A 66 -5.33 -3.72 7.90
N GLU A 67 -5.80 -3.25 9.05
CA GLU A 67 -5.01 -2.39 9.93
C GLU A 67 -3.65 -2.99 10.28
N GLN A 68 -3.62 -4.29 10.59
CA GLN A 68 -2.40 -5.00 10.96
C GLN A 68 -1.40 -5.04 9.79
N LEU A 69 -1.89 -5.25 8.56
CA LEU A 69 -1.08 -5.28 7.35
C LEU A 69 -0.42 -3.91 7.11
N LEU A 70 -1.21 -2.84 7.20
CA LEU A 70 -0.74 -1.47 6.97
C LEU A 70 0.24 -1.00 8.05
N GLN A 71 0.03 -1.37 9.31
CA GLN A 71 0.97 -1.10 10.40
C GLN A 71 2.29 -1.86 10.21
N SER A 72 2.23 -3.11 9.77
CA SER A 72 3.42 -3.93 9.48
C SER A 72 4.25 -3.34 8.34
N PHE A 73 3.60 -2.82 7.30
CA PHE A 73 4.29 -2.13 6.21
C PHE A 73 4.97 -0.84 6.68
N ARG A 74 4.29 0.00 7.48
CA ARG A 74 4.88 1.22 8.07
C ARG A 74 6.14 0.92 8.89
N LYS A 75 6.11 -0.14 9.70
CA LYS A 75 7.29 -0.57 10.47
C LYS A 75 8.46 -1.00 9.58
N LYS A 76 8.21 -1.57 8.40
CA LYS A 76 9.26 -1.99 7.45
C LYS A 76 9.91 -0.82 6.69
N LEU A 77 9.25 0.34 6.67
CA LEU A 77 9.76 1.57 6.05
C LEU A 77 10.56 2.46 7.03
N SER A 78 10.48 2.17 8.34
CA SER A 78 11.17 2.91 9.41
C SER A 78 12.51 2.26 9.74
#